data_AF-A0A1X9SQT7-F1
#
_entry.id   AF-A0A1X9SQT7-F1
#
_cell.length_a   1.000
_cell.length_b   1.000
_cell.length_c   1.000
_cell.angle_alpha   90.00
_cell.angle_beta   90.00
_cell.angle_gamma   90.00
#
_symmetry.space_group_name_H-M   'P 1'
#
loop_
_entity.id
_entity.type
_entity.pdbx_description
1 polymer ?
#
loop_
_entity_poly.entity_id
_entity_poly.type
_entity_poly.pdbx_seq_one_letter_code
_entity_poly.pdbx_strand_id
1 'polypeptide(L)'
;MIETYALSASLHLGFIKILLALLVVHLGLVFIGDTAKFGYIKRLMLFLPTYYVFMAFIFFTGMLNLAILHFSMSLSIWVMIVCWIGLIPLGAIGFKRLKAVRANKEFGKFKKFMAIKIFCEIAIVGFGTFIGIAL
;
A
#
# COMPACT_ATOMS: atom_id res chain seq x y z
N MET A 1 -28.98 5.22 5.62
CA MET A 1 -28.14 5.91 4.61
C MET A 1 -26.95 6.59 5.27
N ILE A 2 -27.17 7.59 6.16
CA ILE A 2 -26.07 8.32 6.83
C ILE A 2 -25.20 7.40 7.69
N GLU A 3 -25.79 6.54 8.51
CA GLU A 3 -25.04 5.62 9.39
C GLU A 3 -24.21 4.60 8.59
N THR A 4 -24.79 4.03 7.52
CA THR A 4 -24.11 3.09 6.62
C THR A 4 -22.92 3.73 5.92
N TYR A 5 -23.09 4.96 5.42
CA TYR A 5 -22.02 5.71 4.79
C TYR A 5 -20.90 6.04 5.80
N ALA A 6 -21.26 6.52 6.99
CA ALA A 6 -20.29 6.85 8.04
C ALA A 6 -19.47 5.62 8.46
N LEU A 7 -20.12 4.46 8.65
CA LEU A 7 -19.44 3.22 8.95
C LEU A 7 -18.49 2.83 7.81
N SER A 8 -18.96 2.81 6.56
CA SER A 8 -18.14 2.45 5.40
C SER A 8 -16.94 3.38 5.20
N ALA A 9 -17.13 4.69 5.36
CA ALA A 9 -16.06 5.68 5.33
C ALA A 9 -15.05 5.49 6.47
N SER A 10 -15.52 5.20 7.69
CA SER A 10 -14.65 4.92 8.84
C SER A 10 -13.79 3.66 8.62
N LEU A 11 -14.37 2.61 8.03
CA LEU A 11 -13.66 1.38 7.68
C LEU A 11 -12.63 1.64 6.58
N HIS A 12 -13.00 2.40 5.54
CA HIS A 12 -12.09 2.78 4.47
C HIS A 12 -10.84 3.50 5.03
N LEU A 13 -11.05 4.53 5.85
CA LEU A 13 -9.95 5.23 6.53
C LEU A 13 -9.17 4.33 7.49
N GLY A 14 -9.85 3.40 8.17
CA GLY A 14 -9.22 2.39 9.02
C GLY A 14 -8.24 1.52 8.23
N PHE A 15 -8.67 0.97 7.08
CA PHE A 15 -7.81 0.15 6.24
C PHE A 15 -6.63 0.92 5.66
N ILE A 16 -6.82 2.19 5.29
CA ILE A 16 -5.75 3.09 4.86
C ILE A 16 -4.69 3.25 5.96
N LYS A 17 -5.11 3.50 7.21
CA LYS A 17 -4.20 3.63 8.36
C LYS A 17 -3.43 2.34 8.60
N ILE A 18 -4.10 1.18 8.50
CA ILE A 18 -3.44 -0.13 8.64
C ILE A 18 -2.41 -0.34 7.51
N LEU A 19 -2.75 0.01 6.27
CA LEU A 19 -1.81 -0.07 5.15
C LEU A 19 -0.57 0.82 5.40
N LEU A 20 -0.77 2.03 5.91
CA LEU A 20 0.32 2.95 6.23
C LEU A 20 1.22 2.38 7.34
N ALA A 21 0.64 1.80 8.39
CA ALA A 21 1.39 1.07 9.41
C ALA A 21 2.15 -0.12 8.84
N LEU A 22 1.54 -0.89 7.93
CA LEU A 22 2.19 -1.99 7.22
C LEU A 22 3.38 -1.51 6.38
N LEU A 23 3.30 -0.35 5.72
CA LEU A 23 4.43 0.22 4.98
C LEU A 23 5.61 0.58 5.91
N VAL A 24 5.34 1.12 7.10
CA VAL A 24 6.36 1.37 8.12
C VAL A 24 6.99 0.07 8.60
N VAL A 25 6.16 -0.95 8.89
CA VAL A 25 6.65 -2.29 9.24
C VAL A 25 7.50 -2.86 8.11
N HIS A 26 7.08 -2.73 6.85
CA HIS A 26 7.82 -3.20 5.69
C HIS A 26 9.21 -2.57 5.59
N LEU A 27 9.29 -1.26 5.84
CA LEU A 27 10.56 -0.55 5.89
C LEU A 27 11.48 -1.17 6.95
N GLY A 28 10.95 -1.38 8.16
CA GLY A 28 11.67 -2.09 9.22
C GLY A 28 12.15 -3.49 8.78
N LEU A 29 11.27 -4.28 8.15
CA LEU A 29 11.58 -5.63 7.68
C LEU A 29 12.70 -5.69 6.62
N VAL A 30 12.86 -4.62 5.83
CA VAL A 30 13.94 -4.48 4.83
C VAL A 30 15.30 -4.23 5.50
N PHE A 31 15.33 -3.49 6.61
CA PHE A 31 16.59 -3.16 7.28
C PHE A 31 16.99 -4.15 8.37
N ILE A 32 16.01 -4.81 9.00
CA ILE A 32 16.23 -5.73 10.11
C ILE A 32 16.60 -7.14 9.61
N GLY A 33 17.59 -7.76 10.26
CA GLY A 33 17.93 -9.16 10.09
C GLY A 33 19.06 -9.44 9.10
N ASP A 34 19.51 -10.69 9.13
CA ASP A 34 20.65 -11.16 8.35
C ASP A 34 20.25 -11.47 6.90
N THR A 35 20.79 -10.68 5.97
CA THR A 35 20.54 -10.82 4.53
C THR A 35 21.09 -12.12 3.94
N ALA A 36 22.05 -12.77 4.60
CA ALA A 36 22.59 -14.05 4.15
C ALA A 36 21.64 -15.23 4.43
N LYS A 37 20.63 -15.05 5.30
CA LYS A 37 19.70 -16.11 5.69
C LYS A 37 18.47 -16.16 4.78
N PHE A 38 18.07 -17.38 4.40
CA PHE A 38 16.83 -17.65 3.64
C PHE A 38 15.59 -17.03 4.31
N GLY A 39 15.57 -16.98 5.64
CA GLY A 39 14.49 -16.38 6.43
C GLY A 39 14.22 -14.90 6.10
N TYR A 40 15.25 -14.12 5.75
CA TYR A 40 15.09 -12.72 5.36
C TYR A 40 14.22 -12.57 4.11
N ILE A 41 14.55 -13.33 3.06
CA ILE A 41 13.82 -13.27 1.78
C ILE A 41 12.40 -13.81 1.96
N LYS A 42 12.23 -14.93 2.68
CA LYS A 42 10.91 -15.54 2.92
C LYS A 42 9.96 -14.55 3.62
N ARG A 43 10.45 -13.83 4.63
CA ARG A 43 9.68 -12.83 5.37
C ARG A 43 9.20 -11.68 4.47
N LEU A 44 10.08 -11.14 3.62
CA LEU A 44 9.71 -10.09 2.68
C LEU A 44 8.72 -10.57 1.61
N MET A 45 8.79 -11.84 1.19
CA MET A 45 7.79 -12.43 0.29
C MET A 45 6.43 -12.61 0.96
N LEU A 46 6.40 -13.00 2.24
CA LEU A 46 5.16 -13.19 3.02
C LEU A 46 4.46 -11.86 3.36
N PHE A 47 5.18 -10.75 3.31
CA PHE A 47 4.58 -9.42 3.48
C PHE A 47 3.65 -9.05 2.31
N LEU A 48 3.97 -9.49 1.10
CA LEU A 48 3.27 -9.06 -0.12
C LEU A 48 1.79 -9.47 -0.17
N PRO A 49 1.38 -10.71 0.18
CA PRO A 49 -0.03 -11.07 0.28
C PRO A 49 -0.79 -10.15 1.25
N THR A 50 -0.23 -9.89 2.43
CA THR A 50 -0.86 -9.02 3.45
C THR A 50 -1.08 -7.61 2.89
N TYR A 51 -0.06 -7.04 2.23
CA TYR A 51 -0.16 -5.74 1.57
C TYR A 51 -1.30 -5.67 0.55
N TYR A 52 -1.43 -6.67 -0.32
CA TYR A 52 -2.50 -6.69 -1.33
C TYR A 52 -3.88 -6.99 -0.75
N VAL A 53 -3.99 -7.73 0.36
CA VAL A 53 -5.27 -7.93 1.06
C VAL A 53 -5.82 -6.60 1.58
N PHE A 54 -5.00 -5.80 2.25
CA PHE A 54 -5.45 -4.49 2.72
C PHE A 54 -5.73 -3.52 1.57
N MET A 55 -4.96 -3.60 0.49
CA MET A 55 -5.29 -2.86 -0.73
C MET A 55 -6.66 -3.27 -1.29
N ALA A 56 -6.97 -4.57 -1.34
CA ALA A 56 -8.28 -5.05 -1.77
C ALA A 56 -9.41 -4.55 -0.86
N PHE A 57 -9.21 -4.51 0.47
CA PHE A 57 -10.18 -3.92 1.39
C PHE A 57 -10.42 -2.43 1.15
N ILE A 58 -9.36 -1.69 0.83
CA ILE A 58 -9.46 -0.26 0.48
C ILE A 58 -10.24 -0.09 -0.82
N PHE A 59 -9.92 -0.86 -1.88
CA PHE A 59 -10.69 -0.83 -3.13
C PHE A 59 -12.16 -1.19 -2.91
N PHE A 60 -12.42 -2.25 -2.15
CA PHE A 60 -13.78 -2.71 -1.85
C PHE A 60 -14.60 -1.63 -1.12
N THR A 61 -14.06 -1.09 -0.02
CA THR A 61 -14.74 -0.03 0.74
C THR A 61 -14.84 1.29 -0.04
N GLY A 62 -13.87 1.60 -0.91
CA GLY A 62 -13.94 2.76 -1.80
C GLY A 62 -15.07 2.64 -2.82
N MET A 63 -15.21 1.47 -3.45
CA MET A 63 -16.34 1.17 -4.35
C MET A 63 -17.67 1.18 -3.61
N LEU A 64 -17.71 0.68 -2.37
CA LEU A 64 -18.92 0.70 -1.54
C LEU A 64 -19.34 2.14 -1.23
N ASN A 65 -18.40 3.01 -0.86
CA ASN A 65 -18.67 4.44 -0.64
C ASN A 65 -19.21 5.11 -1.91
N LEU A 66 -18.63 4.80 -3.08
CA LEU A 66 -19.13 5.30 -4.36
C LEU A 66 -20.55 4.87 -4.65
N ALA A 67 -20.87 3.59 -4.44
CA ALA A 67 -22.22 3.07 -4.67
C ALA A 67 -23.25 3.74 -3.74
N ILE A 68 -22.91 3.94 -2.46
CA ILE A 68 -23.77 4.63 -1.49
C ILE A 68 -23.99 6.11 -1.89
N LEU A 69 -22.98 6.74 -2.48
CA LEU A 69 -23.06 8.10 -3.02
C LEU A 69 -23.62 8.16 -4.45
N HIS A 70 -24.27 7.09 -4.93
CA HIS A 70 -24.86 7.00 -6.27
C HIS A 70 -23.86 7.33 -7.40
N PHE A 71 -22.59 6.96 -7.21
CA PHE A 71 -21.50 7.22 -8.15
C PHE A 71 -21.28 8.71 -8.47
N SER A 72 -21.55 9.58 -7.50
CA SER A 72 -21.13 10.98 -7.59
C SER A 72 -19.60 11.08 -7.62
N MET A 73 -19.04 11.38 -8.78
CA MET A 73 -17.60 11.46 -9.00
C MET A 73 -17.12 12.90 -8.89
N SER A 74 -16.38 13.22 -7.83
CA SER A 74 -15.64 14.47 -7.70
C SER A 74 -14.21 14.32 -8.22
N LEU A 75 -13.52 15.45 -8.46
CA LEU A 75 -12.10 15.43 -8.81
C LEU A 75 -11.25 14.75 -7.73
N SER A 76 -11.60 14.94 -6.46
CA SER A 76 -10.95 14.32 -5.30
C SER A 76 -10.96 12.79 -5.39
N ILE A 77 -12.13 12.22 -5.71
CA ILE A 77 -12.31 10.78 -5.89
C ILE A 77 -11.45 10.26 -7.05
N TRP A 78 -11.41 10.97 -8.18
CA TRP A 78 -10.57 10.58 -9.31
C TRP A 78 -9.09 10.54 -8.96
N VAL A 79 -8.59 11.59 -8.29
CA VAL A 79 -7.20 11.65 -7.82
C VAL A 79 -6.90 10.48 -6.88
N MET A 80 -7.80 10.21 -5.93
CA MET A 80 -7.67 9.11 -4.98
C MET A 80 -7.57 7.75 -5.72
N ILE A 81 -8.44 7.49 -6.70
CA ILE A 81 -8.40 6.25 -7.51
C ILE A 81 -7.06 6.10 -8.22
N VAL A 82 -6.55 7.16 -8.85
CA VAL A 82 -5.25 7.14 -9.53
C VAL A 82 -4.11 6.81 -8.57
N CYS A 83 -4.11 7.41 -7.36
CA CYS A 83 -3.13 7.08 -6.32
C CYS A 83 -3.18 5.60 -5.94
N TRP A 84 -4.37 5.05 -5.69
CA TRP A 84 -4.53 3.64 -5.30
C TRP A 84 -4.13 2.66 -6.40
N ILE A 85 -4.51 2.94 -7.66
CA ILE A 85 -4.10 2.12 -8.81
C ILE A 85 -2.57 2.16 -8.99
N GLY A 86 -1.94 3.32 -8.77
CA GLY A 86 -0.48 3.48 -8.86
C GLY A 86 0.31 2.64 -7.84
N LEU A 87 -0.29 2.25 -6.72
CA LEU A 87 0.37 1.40 -5.71
C LEU A 87 0.52 -0.07 -6.14
N ILE A 88 -0.34 -0.55 -7.05
CA ILE A 88 -0.30 -1.93 -7.56
C ILE A 88 1.03 -2.23 -8.28
N PRO A 89 1.45 -1.46 -9.30
CA PRO A 89 2.71 -1.72 -9.99
C PRO A 89 3.92 -1.49 -9.08
N LEU A 90 3.87 -0.54 -8.14
CA LEU A 90 4.96 -0.34 -7.17
C LEU A 90 5.20 -1.60 -6.32
N GLY A 91 4.12 -2.22 -5.81
CA GLY A 91 4.21 -3.51 -5.12
C GLY A 91 4.84 -4.61 -5.98
N ALA A 92 4.41 -4.72 -7.24
CA ALA A 92 4.89 -5.74 -8.17
C ALA A 92 6.38 -5.56 -8.54
N ILE A 93 6.83 -4.32 -8.75
CA ILE A 93 8.23 -3.99 -9.03
C ILE A 93 9.12 -4.38 -7.84
N GLY A 94 8.69 -4.06 -6.61
CA GLY A 94 9.40 -4.45 -5.39
C GLY A 94 9.61 -5.97 -5.30
N PHE A 95 8.56 -6.73 -5.59
CA PHE A 95 8.64 -8.20 -5.57
C PHE A 95 9.50 -8.78 -6.70
N LYS A 96 9.40 -8.23 -7.92
CA LYS A 96 10.27 -8.63 -9.04
C LYS A 96 11.74 -8.43 -8.68
N ARG A 97 12.07 -7.31 -8.05
CA ARG A 97 13.45 -7.02 -7.63
C ARG A 97 13.90 -7.87 -6.44
N LEU A 98 13.02 -8.21 -5.52
CA LEU A 98 13.29 -9.18 -4.44
C LEU A 98 13.66 -10.55 -5.01
N LYS A 99 12.96 -11.02 -6.05
CA LYS A 99 13.32 -12.27 -6.76
C LYS A 99 14.69 -12.17 -7.42
N ALA A 100 15.02 -11.05 -8.07
CA ALA A 100 16.33 -10.85 -8.69
C ALA A 100 17.47 -10.86 -7.66
N VAL A 101 17.26 -10.27 -6.47
CA VAL A 101 18.27 -10.19 -5.40
C VAL A 101 18.54 -11.55 -4.77
N ARG A 102 17.56 -12.45 -4.76
CA ARG A 102 17.80 -13.86 -4.39
C ARG A 102 18.86 -14.51 -5.26
N ALA A 103 18.87 -14.22 -6.56
CA ALA A 103 19.84 -14.78 -7.50
C ALA A 103 21.18 -14.03 -7.45
N ASN A 104 21.14 -12.70 -7.49
CA ASN A 104 22.33 -11.86 -7.67
C ASN A 104 23.04 -11.48 -6.36
N LYS A 105 22.42 -11.73 -5.20
CA LYS A 105 22.94 -11.43 -3.85
C LYS A 105 23.32 -9.96 -3.59
N GLU A 106 22.88 -9.01 -4.41
CA GLU A 106 23.14 -7.57 -4.25
C GLU A 106 22.19 -6.88 -3.25
N PHE A 107 22.30 -7.20 -1.96
CA PHE A 107 21.39 -6.68 -0.94
C PHE A 107 21.53 -5.18 -0.65
N GLY A 108 22.72 -4.59 -0.81
CA GLY A 108 22.94 -3.16 -0.57
C GLY A 108 22.13 -2.26 -1.52
N LYS A 109 22.18 -2.56 -2.82
CA LYS A 109 21.39 -1.86 -3.84
C LYS A 109 19.89 -2.09 -3.64
N PHE A 110 19.51 -3.30 -3.23
CA PHE A 110 18.13 -3.63 -2.91
C PHE A 110 17.55 -2.81 -1.76
N LYS A 111 18.26 -2.69 -0.64
CA LYS A 111 17.80 -1.93 0.53
C LYS A 111 17.54 -0.46 0.19
N LYS A 112 18.46 0.18 -0.54
CA LYS A 112 18.29 1.57 -1.01
C LYS A 112 17.07 1.71 -1.92
N PHE A 113 16.93 0.83 -2.90
CA PHE A 113 15.77 0.82 -3.79
C PHE A 113 14.46 0.66 -3.03
N MET A 114 14.39 -0.31 -2.12
CA MET A 114 13.18 -0.57 -1.33
C MET A 114 12.82 0.59 -0.42
N ALA A 115 13.81 1.26 0.19
CA ALA A 115 13.56 2.44 1.00
C ALA A 115 12.90 3.55 0.18
N ILE A 116 13.50 3.93 -0.95
CA ILE A 116 12.94 4.95 -1.85
C ILE A 116 11.52 4.56 -2.28
N LYS A 117 11.34 3.31 -2.71
CA LYS A 117 10.05 2.79 -3.16
C LYS A 117 8.98 2.87 -2.05
N ILE A 118 9.31 2.46 -0.82
CA ILE A 118 8.37 2.50 0.31
C ILE A 118 8.06 3.96 0.69
N PHE A 119 9.05 4.86 0.68
CA PHE A 119 8.80 6.29 0.89
C PHE A 119 7.86 6.87 -0.18
N CYS A 120 8.03 6.50 -1.45
CA CYS A 120 7.11 6.88 -2.52
C CYS A 120 5.70 6.33 -2.27
N GLU A 121 5.55 5.08 -1.82
CA GLU A 121 4.24 4.52 -1.47
C GLU A 121 3.59 5.26 -0.31
N ILE A 122 4.35 5.58 0.74
CA ILE A 122 3.85 6.37 1.89
C ILE A 122 3.41 7.76 1.42
N ALA A 123 4.18 8.41 0.55
CA ALA A 123 3.81 9.72 0.00
C ALA A 123 2.54 9.65 -0.84
N ILE A 124 2.38 8.62 -1.69
CA ILE A 124 1.17 8.40 -2.50
C ILE A 124 -0.04 8.14 -1.61
N VAL A 125 0.09 7.28 -0.60
CA VAL A 125 -1.00 6.99 0.35
C VAL A 125 -1.38 8.25 1.12
N GLY A 126 -0.39 8.98 1.65
CA GLY A 126 -0.62 10.22 2.39
C GLY A 126 -1.30 11.29 1.53
N PHE A 127 -0.81 11.49 0.30
CA PHE A 127 -1.40 12.43 -0.64
C PHE A 127 -2.83 12.05 -1.03
N GLY A 128 -3.07 10.80 -1.44
CA GLY A 128 -4.40 10.32 -1.81
C GLY A 128 -5.41 10.41 -0.66
N THR A 129 -4.96 10.14 0.57
CA THR A 129 -5.79 10.28 1.78
C THR A 129 -6.09 11.73 2.11
N PHE A 130 -5.09 12.61 2.03
CA PHE A 130 -5.27 14.04 2.29
C PHE A 130 -6.27 14.64 1.30
N ILE A 131 -6.09 14.38 0.00
CA ILE A 131 -7.02 14.87 -1.03
C ILE A 131 -8.43 14.34 -0.77
N GLY A 132 -8.58 13.03 -0.51
CA GLY A 132 -9.88 12.41 -0.26
C GLY A 132 -10.63 12.90 1.00
N ILE A 133 -9.93 13.54 1.95
CA ILE A 133 -10.54 14.13 3.16
C ILE A 133 -10.74 15.64 3.01
N ALA A 134 -9.80 16.34 2.35
CA ALA A 134 -9.76 17.80 2.30
C ALA A 134 -10.56 18.41 1.14
N LEU A 135 -10.79 17.67 0.05
CA LEU A 135 -11.63 18.04 -1.09
C LEU A 135 -12.83 17.08 -1.23
#